data_AF-A0A2A4V911-F1
#
_entry.id   AF-A0A2A4V911-F1
#
_cell.length_a   1.000
_cell.length_b   1.000
_cell.length_c   1.000
_cell.angle_alpha   90.00
_cell.angle_beta   90.00
_cell.angle_gamma   90.00
#
_symmetry.space_group_name_H-M   'P 1'
#
loop_
_entity.id
_entity.type
_entity.pdbx_description
1 polymer ?
#
loop_
_entity_poly.entity_id
_entity_poly.type
_entity_poly.pdbx_seq_one_letter_code
_entity_poly.pdbx_strand_id
1 'polypeptide(L)'
;MSAKIGDDPSGKKLAFLQSMASQGRKVPMLEAETELYPDLYVVWQAYVDLSSSRNENGSIPASEVITYNNHFDVCETRELLRYVRAMDAVVNRKSSE
;
A
#
# COMPACT_ATOMS: atom_id res chain seq x y z
N MET A 1 -2.44 -5.07 -25.15
CA MET A 1 -1.64 -5.30 -23.93
C MET A 1 -1.51 -3.97 -23.22
N SER A 2 -2.27 -3.76 -22.14
CA SER A 2 -2.27 -2.52 -21.37
C SER A 2 -1.04 -2.44 -20.48
N ALA A 3 -0.39 -1.28 -20.45
CA ALA A 3 0.86 -1.06 -19.73
C ALA A 3 0.60 -0.80 -18.24
N LYS A 4 1.23 -1.64 -17.40
CA LYS A 4 1.24 -1.58 -15.93
C LYS A 4 1.94 -0.30 -15.44
N ILE A 5 1.28 0.44 -14.55
CA ILE A 5 1.79 1.71 -14.02
C ILE A 5 2.75 1.40 -12.87
N GLY A 6 4.00 1.04 -13.19
CA GLY A 6 5.00 0.78 -12.14
C GLY A 6 6.41 0.48 -12.63
N ASP A 7 6.57 -0.30 -13.70
CA ASP A 7 7.91 -0.72 -14.13
C ASP A 7 8.45 0.21 -15.22
N ASP A 8 9.21 1.23 -14.80
CA ASP A 8 10.30 1.75 -15.61
C ASP A 8 11.64 1.19 -15.09
N PRO A 9 12.07 0.01 -15.57
CA PRO A 9 13.33 -0.59 -15.15
C PRO A 9 14.57 0.22 -15.58
N SER A 10 14.39 1.31 -16.34
CA SER A 10 15.49 2.14 -16.85
C SER A 10 15.74 3.43 -16.05
N GLY A 11 14.92 3.74 -15.05
CA GLY A 11 15.06 4.95 -14.21
C GLY A 11 14.84 6.28 -14.95
N LYS A 12 14.51 6.24 -16.24
CA LYS A 12 14.39 7.41 -17.13
C LYS A 12 13.21 8.30 -16.76
N LYS A 13 12.10 7.69 -16.34
CA LYS A 13 10.89 8.37 -15.87
C LYS A 13 11.17 9.18 -14.61
N LEU A 14 11.93 8.62 -13.67
CA LEU A 14 12.25 9.31 -12.42
C LEU A 14 13.20 10.49 -12.67
N ALA A 15 14.23 10.29 -13.51
CA ALA A 15 15.14 11.34 -13.94
C ALA A 15 14.42 12.47 -14.72
N PHE A 16 13.44 12.12 -15.57
CA PHE A 16 12.63 13.09 -16.29
C PHE A 16 11.75 13.93 -15.36
N LEU A 17 11.12 13.30 -14.37
CA LEU A 17 10.30 14.01 -13.38
C LEU A 17 11.14 14.94 -12.50
N GLN A 18 12.34 14.50 -12.10
CA GLN A 18 13.30 15.34 -11.38
C GLN A 18 13.78 16.53 -12.21
N SER A 19 14.01 16.34 -13.52
CA SER A 19 14.39 17.45 -14.41
C SER A 19 13.26 18.47 -14.54
N MET A 20 11.99 18.03 -14.64
CA MET A 20 10.84 18.94 -14.63
C MET A 20 10.72 19.72 -13.31
N ALA A 21 10.93 19.08 -12.16
CA ALA A 21 10.93 19.74 -10.86
C ALA A 21 12.04 20.81 -10.77
N SER A 22 13.24 20.51 -11.27
CA SER A 22 14.37 21.45 -11.29
C SER A 22 14.12 22.69 -12.17
N GLN A 23 13.19 22.62 -13.11
CA GLN A 23 12.74 23.74 -13.95
C GLN A 23 11.62 24.57 -13.29
N GLY A 24 11.33 24.33 -12.00
CA GLY A 24 10.28 25.02 -11.25
C GLY A 24 8.85 24.62 -11.67
N ARG A 25 8.70 23.56 -12.47
CA ARG A 25 7.38 23.02 -12.80
C ARG A 25 6.90 22.17 -11.63
N LYS A 26 5.64 22.36 -11.23
CA LYS A 26 5.02 21.48 -10.24
C LYS A 26 4.93 20.08 -10.81
N VAL A 27 5.44 19.11 -10.07
CA VAL A 27 5.38 17.69 -10.42
C VAL A 27 4.58 16.99 -9.32
N PRO A 28 3.24 16.91 -9.44
CA PRO A 28 2.38 16.34 -8.39
C PRO A 28 2.79 14.93 -7.97
N MET A 29 3.42 14.18 -8.86
CA MET A 29 3.91 12.82 -8.60
C MET A 29 5.17 12.76 -7.71
N LEU A 30 5.97 13.84 -7.65
CA LEU A 30 7.10 13.99 -6.72
C LEU A 30 6.72 14.78 -5.47
N GLU A 31 5.72 15.67 -5.58
CA GLU A 31 5.18 16.47 -4.47
C GLU A 31 4.22 15.68 -3.58
N ALA A 32 3.60 14.62 -4.12
CA ALA A 32 2.86 13.65 -3.34
C ALA A 32 3.85 12.72 -2.63
N GLU A 33 4.54 13.24 -1.60
CA GLU A 33 4.95 12.35 -0.52
C GLU A 33 3.66 11.66 -0.07
N THR A 34 3.59 10.34 -0.28
CA THR A 34 2.49 9.56 0.27
C THR A 34 2.77 9.48 1.77
N GLU A 35 2.57 10.58 2.47
CA GLU A 35 2.71 10.66 3.91
C GLU A 35 1.64 9.74 4.48
N LEU A 36 2.07 8.59 5.00
CA LEU A 36 1.23 7.88 5.95
C LEU A 36 1.17 8.74 7.20
N TYR A 37 -0.04 9.11 7.61
CA TYR A 37 -0.24 9.68 8.92
C TYR A 37 0.38 8.73 9.98
N PRO A 38 1.11 9.26 10.98
CA PRO A 38 1.88 8.41 11.91
C PRO A 38 1.05 7.33 12.62
N ASP A 39 -0.22 7.61 12.87
CA ASP A 39 -1.21 6.68 13.45
C ASP A 39 -1.54 5.50 12.52
N LEU A 40 -1.43 5.68 11.21
CA LEU A 40 -1.66 4.62 10.23
C LEU A 40 -0.41 3.74 9.99
N TYR A 41 0.75 4.11 10.53
CA TYR A 41 1.98 3.34 10.34
C TYR A 41 1.88 1.93 10.94
N VAL A 42 1.30 1.82 12.14
CA VAL A 42 1.11 0.54 12.82
C VAL A 42 0.12 -0.36 12.08
N VAL A 43 -0.90 0.23 11.46
CA VAL A 43 -1.88 -0.47 10.62
C VAL A 43 -1.23 -0.97 9.33
N TRP A 44 -0.38 -0.15 8.71
CA TRP A 44 0.38 -0.55 7.52
C TRP A 44 1.37 -1.67 7.82
N GLN A 45 2.11 -1.57 8.93
CA GLN A 45 3.04 -2.63 9.36
C GLN A 45 2.29 -3.94 9.60
N ALA A 46 1.16 -3.89 10.32
CA ALA A 46 0.31 -5.07 10.54
C ALA A 46 -0.13 -5.72 9.22
N TYR A 47 -0.51 -4.91 8.23
CA TYR A 47 -0.89 -5.40 6.90
C TYR A 47 0.28 -6.06 6.15
N VAL A 48 1.48 -5.50 6.23
CA VAL A 48 2.69 -6.08 5.64
C VAL A 48 3.05 -7.40 6.30
N ASP A 49 3.04 -7.46 7.62
CA ASP A 49 3.35 -8.67 8.39
C ASP A 49 2.36 -9.80 8.09
N LEU A 50 1.07 -9.46 7.99
CA LEU A 50 -0.01 -10.39 7.66
C LEU A 50 -0.01 -10.83 6.19
N SER A 51 0.78 -10.21 5.32
CA SER A 51 0.72 -10.46 3.87
C SER A 51 1.04 -11.90 3.47
N SER A 52 1.88 -12.60 4.25
CA SER A 52 2.24 -14.01 4.03
C SER A 52 1.10 -14.97 4.32
N SER A 53 0.08 -14.55 5.07
CA SER A 53 -1.09 -15.36 5.45
C SER A 53 -2.22 -15.35 4.40
N ARG A 54 -2.03 -14.64 3.27
CA ARG A 54 -3.04 -14.53 2.22
C ARG A 54 -3.50 -15.90 1.73
N ASN A 55 -4.81 -16.06 1.62
CA ASN A 55 -5.41 -17.24 1.02
C ASN A 55 -5.32 -17.21 -0.52
N GLU A 56 -5.77 -18.29 -1.16
CA GLU A 56 -5.81 -18.43 -2.63
C GLU A 56 -6.60 -17.31 -3.33
N ASN A 57 -7.55 -16.68 -2.63
CA ASN A 57 -8.32 -15.54 -3.12
C ASN A 57 -7.59 -14.19 -2.94
N GLY A 58 -6.31 -14.22 -2.57
CA GLY A 58 -5.49 -13.03 -2.38
C GLY A 58 -5.93 -12.14 -1.23
N SER A 59 -6.68 -12.67 -0.26
CA SER A 59 -7.20 -11.91 0.90
C SER A 59 -6.59 -12.41 2.20
N ILE A 60 -6.32 -11.51 3.14
CA ILE A 60 -5.83 -11.90 4.48
C ILE A 60 -7.01 -12.46 5.30
N PRO A 61 -6.96 -13.69 5.83
CA PRO A 61 -8.08 -14.25 6.61
C PRO A 61 -8.39 -13.41 7.86
N ALA A 62 -9.68 -13.28 8.21
CA ALA A 62 -10.08 -12.49 9.37
C ALA A 62 -9.53 -13.04 10.70
N SER A 63 -9.39 -14.38 10.80
CA SER A 63 -8.80 -15.05 11.95
C SER A 63 -7.36 -14.61 12.20
N GLU A 64 -6.58 -14.43 11.14
CA GLU A 64 -5.18 -13.99 11.23
C GLU A 64 -5.10 -12.54 11.72
N VAL A 65 -5.97 -11.66 11.20
CA VAL A 65 -6.07 -10.26 11.65
C VAL A 65 -6.43 -10.18 13.14
N ILE A 66 -7.43 -10.97 13.58
CA ILE A 66 -7.85 -11.00 14.98
C ILE A 66 -6.71 -11.53 15.87
N THR A 67 -6.05 -12.61 15.44
CA THR A 67 -4.95 -13.20 16.19
C THR A 67 -3.79 -12.22 16.33
N TYR A 68 -3.40 -11.55 15.24
CA TYR A 68 -2.36 -10.53 15.26
C TYR A 68 -2.72 -9.37 16.19
N ASN A 69 -3.94 -8.84 16.11
CA ASN A 69 -4.36 -7.74 16.97
C ASN A 69 -4.41 -8.12 18.45
N ASN A 70 -4.76 -9.37 18.76
CA ASN A 70 -4.72 -9.87 20.15
C ASN A 70 -3.30 -9.97 20.71
N HIS A 71 -2.28 -10.12 19.84
CA HIS A 71 -0.87 -10.21 20.26
C HIS A 71 -0.19 -8.84 20.32
N PHE A 72 -0.50 -7.93 19.39
CA PHE A 72 0.23 -6.68 19.20
C PHE A 72 -0.57 -5.42 19.56
N ASP A 73 -1.86 -5.54 19.89
CA ASP A 73 -2.75 -4.44 20.29
C ASP A 73 -2.63 -3.19 19.40
N VAL A 74 -2.82 -3.38 18.09
CA VAL A 74 -2.56 -2.35 17.08
C VAL A 74 -3.61 -1.24 17.16
N CYS A 75 -4.90 -1.62 17.16
CA CYS A 75 -6.04 -0.73 17.36
C CYS A 75 -7.31 -1.55 17.66
N GLU A 76 -8.49 -0.93 17.62
CA GLU A 76 -9.74 -1.69 17.70
C GLU A 76 -9.80 -2.75 16.58
N THR A 77 -10.10 -3.99 16.94
CA THR A 77 -10.10 -5.12 16.00
C THR A 77 -11.01 -4.88 14.79
N ARG A 78 -12.15 -4.21 15.00
CA ARG A 78 -13.08 -3.87 13.93
C ARG A 78 -12.47 -2.85 12.95
N GLU A 79 -11.68 -1.90 13.44
CA GLU A 79 -10.97 -0.94 12.61
C GLU A 79 -9.84 -1.59 11.84
N LEU A 80 -9.02 -2.43 12.49
CA LEU A 80 -7.94 -3.15 11.82
C LEU A 80 -8.47 -4.02 10.67
N LEU A 81 -9.56 -4.76 10.90
CA LEU A 81 -10.24 -5.52 9.86
C LEU A 81 -10.68 -4.65 8.68
N ARG A 82 -11.24 -3.46 8.96
CA ARG A 82 -11.67 -2.52 7.92
C ARG A 82 -10.49 -2.01 7.11
N TYR A 83 -9.38 -1.63 7.76
CA TYR A 83 -8.18 -1.14 7.07
C TYR A 83 -7.53 -2.23 6.21
N VAL A 84 -7.37 -3.44 6.75
CA VAL A 84 -6.83 -4.59 6.00
C VAL A 84 -7.68 -4.88 4.76
N ARG A 85 -9.01 -4.84 4.87
CA ARG A 85 -9.92 -5.06 3.73
C ARG A 85 -9.83 -3.95 2.68
N ALA A 86 -9.69 -2.70 3.12
CA ALA A 86 -9.50 -1.57 2.20
C ALA A 86 -8.20 -1.72 1.42
N MET A 87 -7.12 -2.13 2.08
CA MET A 87 -5.82 -2.37 1.43
C MET A 87 -5.85 -3.58 0.49
N ASP A 88 -6.48 -4.70 0.90
CA ASP A 88 -6.70 -5.88 0.04
C ASP A 88 -7.43 -5.50 -1.26
N ALA A 89 -8.47 -4.65 -1.17
CA ALA A 89 -9.23 -4.20 -2.33
C ALA A 89 -8.39 -3.38 -3.32
N VAL A 90 -7.44 -2.57 -2.81
CA VAL A 90 -6.51 -1.80 -3.64
C VAL A 90 -5.49 -2.70 -4.32
N VAL A 91 -4.94 -3.68 -3.60
CA VAL A 91 -3.96 -4.62 -4.15
C VAL A 91 -4.60 -5.53 -5.20
N ASN A 92 -5.76 -6.11 -4.91
CA ASN A 92 -6.43 -7.05 -5.81
C ASN A 92 -7.02 -6.37 -7.06
N ARG A 93 -7.32 -5.06 -7.01
CA ARG A 93 -7.67 -4.27 -8.21
C ARG A 93 -6.50 -4.19 -9.20
N LYS A 94 -5.27 -4.03 -8.73
CA LYS A 94 -4.08 -3.94 -9.59
C LYS A 94 -3.72 -5.26 -10.28
N SER A 95 -4.19 -6.40 -9.77
CA SER A 95 -3.95 -7.72 -10.37
C SER A 95 -4.94 -8.07 -11.47
N SER A 96 -6.03 -7.32 -11.61
CA SER A 96 -7.11 -7.57 -12.58
C SER A 96 -7.03 -6.69 -13.84
N GLU A 97 -6.03 -5.82 -13.94
CA GLU A 97 -5.72 -4.95 -15.09
C GLU A 97 -4.45 -5.40 -15.83
#